data_AF-A0A1G7ZMA8-F1
#
_entry.id   AF-A0A1G7ZMA8-F1
#
_cell.length_a   1.000
_cell.length_b   1.000
_cell.length_c   1.000
_cell.angle_alpha   90.00
_cell.angle_beta   90.00
_cell.angle_gamma   90.00
#
_symmetry.space_group_name_H-M   'P 1'
#
loop_
_entity.id
_entity.type
_entity.pdbx_description
1 polymer ?
#
loop_
_entity_poly.entity_id
_entity_poly.type
_entity_poly.pdbx_seq_one_letter_code
_entity_poly.pdbx_strand_id
1 'polypeptide(L)'
;MLQRCNDAQCKAYMDYGARGVKVCDRWMTFENFLADVGLPPQKGLTLDRYPNNDGNYEPGNVRWATKKEQANNRRSSRMLDFNGETLTVAQWEDRRGFRRGLIHCRLQMGWTAERAITQKPRYGQTD
;
A
#
# COMPACT_ATOMS: atom_id res chain seq x y z
N MET A 1 -11.34 -3.10 12.06
CA MET A 1 -11.25 -1.63 11.88
C MET A 1 -11.64 -0.89 13.15
N LEU A 2 -12.82 -1.18 13.73
CA LEU A 2 -13.38 -0.48 14.88
C LEU A 2 -12.44 -0.37 16.08
N GLN A 3 -11.90 -1.49 16.56
CA GLN A 3 -11.02 -1.50 17.74
C GLN A 3 -9.80 -0.59 17.58
N ARG A 4 -8.99 -0.77 16.53
CA ARG A 4 -7.78 0.06 16.32
C ARG A 4 -8.07 1.56 16.10
N CYS A 5 -9.28 1.94 15.73
CA CYS A 5 -9.64 3.36 15.54
C CYS A 5 -10.23 3.98 16.82
N ASN A 6 -10.95 3.20 17.64
CA ASN A 6 -11.77 3.74 18.74
C ASN A 6 -11.28 3.35 20.13
N ASP A 7 -10.45 2.30 20.25
CA ASP A 7 -9.98 1.78 21.54
C ASP A 7 -8.52 2.20 21.79
N ALA A 8 -8.31 3.11 22.74
CA ALA A 8 -7.00 3.60 23.13
C ALA A 8 -6.08 2.53 23.74
N GLN A 9 -6.65 1.41 24.22
CA GLN A 9 -5.87 0.26 24.72
C GLN A 9 -5.42 -0.68 23.59
N CYS A 10 -5.93 -0.50 22.36
CA CYS A 10 -5.47 -1.26 21.23
C CYS A 10 -4.01 -0.90 20.91
N LYS A 11 -3.13 -1.93 20.78
CA LYS A 11 -1.71 -1.73 20.40
C LYS A 11 -1.53 -0.90 19.13
N ALA A 12 -2.48 -1.01 18.19
CA ALA A 12 -2.45 -0.29 16.92
C ALA A 12 -3.08 1.12 17.01
N TYR A 13 -3.63 1.54 18.15
CA TYR A 13 -4.34 2.82 18.27
C TYR A 13 -3.48 4.02 17.84
N MET A 14 -2.20 4.00 18.22
CA MET A 14 -1.25 5.06 17.86
C MET A 14 -1.08 5.27 16.36
N ASP A 15 -1.22 4.20 15.56
CA ASP A 15 -1.09 4.26 14.10
C ASP A 15 -2.41 4.59 13.37
N TYR A 16 -3.53 4.62 14.10
CA TYR A 16 -4.88 4.76 13.57
C TYR A 16 -5.68 5.81 14.36
N GLY A 17 -6.33 5.42 15.46
CA GLY A 17 -7.22 6.30 16.21
C GLY A 17 -6.55 7.58 16.73
N ALA A 18 -5.34 7.48 17.27
CA ALA A 18 -4.58 8.65 17.75
C ALA A 18 -4.22 9.63 16.64
N ARG A 19 -4.20 9.18 15.38
CA ARG A 19 -3.96 10.00 14.19
C ARG A 19 -5.24 10.61 13.61
N GLY A 20 -6.39 10.36 14.24
CA GLY A 20 -7.69 10.83 13.76
C GLY A 20 -8.31 9.95 12.66
N VAL A 21 -7.78 8.74 12.43
CA VAL A 21 -8.41 7.78 11.51
C VAL A 21 -9.70 7.27 12.13
N LYS A 22 -10.81 7.47 11.43
CA LYS A 22 -12.14 7.04 11.86
C LYS A 22 -12.69 5.93 10.97
N VAL A 23 -13.78 5.35 11.44
CA VAL A 23 -14.65 4.44 10.68
C VAL A 23 -15.96 5.15 10.43
N CYS A 24 -16.50 5.04 9.22
CA CYS A 24 -17.83 5.54 8.88
C CYS A 24 -18.86 5.07 9.91
N ASP A 25 -19.64 6.02 10.46
CA ASP A 25 -20.62 5.73 11.52
C ASP A 25 -21.65 4.68 11.08
N ARG A 26 -21.95 4.62 9.78
CA ARG A 26 -22.86 3.60 9.21
C ARG A 26 -22.32 2.18 9.40
N TRP A 27 -21.00 2.00 9.40
CA TRP A 27 -20.32 0.70 9.51
C TRP A 27 -20.10 0.24 10.95
N MET A 28 -20.79 0.85 11.92
CA MET A 28 -20.85 0.34 13.30
C MET A 28 -21.67 -0.96 13.38
N THR A 29 -22.51 -1.24 12.39
CA THR A 29 -23.15 -2.55 12.20
C THR A 29 -22.52 -3.26 11.00
N PHE A 30 -22.42 -4.59 11.09
CA PHE A 30 -21.78 -5.39 10.04
C PHE A 30 -22.61 -5.40 8.74
N GLU A 31 -23.94 -5.36 8.85
CA GLU A 31 -24.87 -5.37 7.73
C GLU A 31 -24.67 -4.17 6.81
N ASN A 32 -24.45 -2.98 7.39
CA ASN A 32 -24.18 -1.77 6.62
C ASN A 32 -22.81 -1.79 5.96
N PHE A 33 -21.79 -2.29 6.67
CA PHE A 33 -20.47 -2.53 6.08
C PHE A 33 -20.58 -3.49 4.90
N LEU A 34 -21.30 -4.61 5.06
CA LEU A 34 -21.48 -5.61 4.02
C LEU A 34 -22.25 -5.06 2.82
N ALA A 35 -23.27 -4.22 3.04
CA ALA A 35 -24.02 -3.56 1.97
C ALA A 35 -23.15 -2.59 1.15
N ASP A 36 -22.23 -1.85 1.78
CA ASP A 36 -21.37 -0.88 1.10
C ASP A 36 -20.12 -1.51 0.45
N VAL A 37 -19.52 -2.51 1.10
CA VAL A 37 -18.19 -3.04 0.75
C VAL A 37 -18.27 -4.42 0.12
N GLY A 38 -19.31 -5.19 0.42
CA GLY A 38 -19.45 -6.58 0.00
C GLY A 38 -18.47 -7.54 0.69
N LEU A 39 -18.59 -8.82 0.35
CA LEU A 39 -17.62 -9.84 0.76
C LEU A 39 -16.32 -9.70 -0.03
N PRO A 40 -15.18 -10.15 0.52
CA PRO A 40 -13.96 -10.24 -0.26
C PRO A 40 -14.18 -11.18 -1.47
N PRO A 41 -13.83 -10.74 -2.70
CA PRO A 41 -14.08 -11.53 -3.90
C PRO A 41 -13.24 -12.81 -3.97
N GLN A 42 -12.15 -12.88 -3.22
CA GLN A 42 -11.29 -14.07 -3.13
C GLN A 42 -10.70 -14.23 -1.72
N LYS A 43 -10.30 -15.46 -1.40
CA LYS A 43 -9.63 -15.77 -0.14
C LYS A 43 -8.29 -15.04 -0.03
N GLY A 44 -7.98 -14.57 1.19
CA GLY A 44 -6.69 -13.97 1.51
C GLY A 44 -6.58 -12.47 1.23
N LEU A 45 -7.66 -11.83 0.74
CA LEU A 45 -7.76 -10.37 0.74
C LEU A 45 -8.16 -9.85 2.12
N THR A 46 -7.67 -8.67 2.46
CA THR A 46 -8.11 -7.93 3.65
C THR A 46 -8.41 -6.48 3.29
N LEU A 47 -9.13 -5.80 4.18
CA LEU A 47 -9.55 -4.42 3.95
C LEU A 47 -8.36 -3.45 4.05
N ASP A 48 -8.13 -2.69 2.99
CA ASP A 48 -7.10 -1.65 2.86
C ASP A 48 -7.75 -0.27 2.64
N ARG A 49 -7.06 0.81 3.00
CA ARG A 49 -7.52 2.19 2.78
C ARG A 49 -6.92 2.75 1.50
N TYR A 50 -7.73 2.92 0.47
CA TYR A 50 -7.30 3.32 -0.86
C TYR A 50 -8.45 4.09 -1.54
N PRO A 51 -8.18 5.21 -2.24
CA PRO A 51 -6.87 5.69 -2.70
C PRO A 51 -6.05 6.43 -1.65
N ASN A 52 -6.62 6.81 -0.52
CA ASN A 52 -5.94 7.60 0.52
C ASN A 52 -5.69 6.77 1.79
N ASN A 53 -4.45 6.33 1.96
CA ASN A 53 -4.03 5.55 3.15
C ASN A 53 -4.03 6.36 4.46
N ASP A 54 -4.07 7.69 4.37
CA ASP A 54 -4.20 8.62 5.50
C ASP A 54 -5.66 8.97 5.81
N GLY A 55 -6.58 8.63 4.91
CA GLY A 55 -8.02 8.84 5.07
C GLY A 55 -8.72 7.83 6.00
N ASN A 56 -10.03 7.95 6.11
CA ASN A 56 -10.85 7.10 6.98
C ASN A 56 -11.20 5.74 6.34
N TYR A 57 -11.77 4.85 7.15
CA TYR A 57 -12.54 3.71 6.64
C TYR A 57 -13.94 4.20 6.26
N GLU A 58 -14.15 4.52 5.00
CA GLU A 58 -15.42 5.07 4.49
C GLU A 58 -15.66 4.63 3.04
N PRO A 59 -16.92 4.68 2.55
CA PRO A 59 -17.22 4.43 1.15
C PRO A 59 -16.33 5.30 0.24
N GLY A 60 -15.75 4.67 -0.79
CA GLY A 60 -14.82 5.35 -1.70
C GLY A 60 -13.37 5.43 -1.24
N ASN A 61 -13.06 5.10 0.02
CA ASN A 61 -11.67 5.04 0.53
C ASN A 61 -11.27 3.66 1.08
N VAL A 62 -11.92 2.59 0.61
CA VAL A 62 -11.55 1.22 0.96
C VAL A 62 -11.54 0.30 -0.25
N ARG A 63 -10.73 -0.76 -0.17
CA ARG A 63 -10.76 -1.88 -1.12
C ARG A 63 -10.38 -3.18 -0.43
N TRP A 64 -10.78 -4.30 -1.04
CA TRP A 64 -10.19 -5.59 -0.74
C TRP A 64 -8.81 -5.68 -1.41
N ALA A 65 -7.77 -5.97 -0.64
CA ALA A 65 -6.39 -5.95 -1.13
C ALA A 65 -5.56 -7.12 -0.61
N THR A 66 -4.62 -7.55 -1.44
CA THR A 66 -3.57 -8.51 -1.10
C THR A 66 -2.56 -7.90 -0.13
N LYS A 67 -1.75 -8.76 0.49
CA LYS A 67 -0.61 -8.33 1.32
C LYS A 67 0.38 -7.46 0.54
N LYS A 68 0.59 -7.74 -0.75
CA LYS A 68 1.51 -6.99 -1.62
C LYS A 68 0.98 -5.59 -1.89
N GLU A 69 -0.30 -5.47 -2.24
CA GLU A 69 -0.96 -4.16 -2.45
C GLU A 69 -0.94 -3.31 -1.19
N GLN A 70 -1.29 -3.88 -0.04
CA GLN A 70 -1.19 -3.19 1.26
C GLN A 70 0.24 -2.77 1.60
N ALA A 71 1.23 -3.61 1.30
CA ALA A 71 2.64 -3.27 1.53
C ALA A 71 3.06 -2.08 0.67
N ASN A 72 2.67 -2.05 -0.61
CA ASN A 72 2.92 -0.92 -1.50
C ASN A 72 2.17 0.34 -1.03
N ASN A 73 0.97 0.19 -0.47
CA ASN A 73 0.17 1.29 0.06
C ASN A 73 0.67 1.84 1.42
N ARG A 74 1.76 1.34 2.00
CA ARG A 74 2.32 1.89 3.24
C ARG A 74 2.99 3.23 2.99
N ARG A 75 2.82 4.18 3.90
CA ARG A 75 3.52 5.48 3.90
C ARG A 75 5.05 5.37 3.98
N SER A 76 5.53 4.29 4.57
CA SER A 76 6.97 3.99 4.65
C SER A 76 7.55 3.43 3.35
N SER A 77 6.72 3.19 2.33
CA SER A 77 7.21 2.81 1.01
C SER A 77 7.96 3.97 0.36
N ARG A 78 9.16 3.69 -0.15
CA ARG A 78 9.94 4.67 -0.90
C ARG A 78 9.31 4.89 -2.27
N MET A 79 8.76 6.08 -2.49
CA MET A 79 8.23 6.52 -3.78
C MET A 79 9.37 7.04 -4.66
N LEU A 80 9.24 6.85 -5.97
CA LEU A 80 10.12 7.40 -6.99
C LEU A 80 9.30 7.97 -8.14
N ASP A 81 9.65 9.19 -8.54
CA ASP A 81 9.10 9.86 -9.71
C ASP A 81 9.96 9.56 -10.92
N PHE A 82 9.33 9.09 -11.99
CA PHE A 82 10.00 8.87 -13.27
C PHE A 82 8.99 8.92 -14.42
N ASN A 83 9.29 9.70 -15.46
CA ASN A 83 8.49 9.81 -16.67
C ASN A 83 7.00 10.19 -16.44
N GLY A 84 6.75 11.13 -15.51
CA GLY A 84 5.39 11.60 -15.19
C GLY A 84 4.59 10.67 -14.28
N GLU A 85 5.18 9.58 -13.79
CA GLU A 85 4.53 8.66 -12.86
C GLU A 85 5.29 8.54 -11.54
N THR A 86 4.53 8.44 -10.45
CA THR A 86 5.04 8.23 -9.09
C THR A 86 4.64 6.85 -8.61
N LEU A 87 5.61 5.98 -8.37
CA LEU A 87 5.38 4.61 -7.89
C LEU A 87 6.34 4.25 -6.77
N THR A 88 6.00 3.22 -5.98
CA THR A 88 6.97 2.66 -5.04
C THR A 88 8.14 2.02 -5.78
N VAL A 89 9.29 1.93 -5.12
CA VAL A 89 10.45 1.15 -5.60
C VAL A 89 10.04 -0.27 -6.02
N ALA A 90 9.21 -0.94 -5.23
CA ALA A 90 8.77 -2.32 -5.52
C ALA A 90 7.88 -2.39 -6.77
N GLN A 91 7.00 -1.40 -6.98
CA GLN A 91 6.17 -1.32 -8.19
C GLN A 91 7.02 -1.03 -9.43
N TRP A 92 8.05 -0.18 -9.33
CA TRP A 92 9.01 0.00 -10.41
C TRP A 92 9.78 -1.28 -10.70
N GLU A 93 10.21 -2.03 -9.68
CA GLU A 93 10.88 -3.32 -9.86
C GLU A 93 9.98 -4.33 -10.59
N ASP A 94 8.74 -4.50 -10.14
CA ASP A 94 7.76 -5.36 -10.79
C ASP A 94 7.56 -4.96 -12.26
N ARG A 95 7.36 -3.67 -12.53
CA ARG A 95 7.10 -3.15 -13.89
C ARG A 95 8.27 -3.35 -14.84
N ARG A 96 9.51 -3.30 -14.34
CA ARG A 96 10.72 -3.49 -15.14
C ARG A 96 11.15 -4.96 -15.21
N GLY A 97 10.45 -5.86 -14.51
CA GLY A 97 10.87 -7.25 -14.37
C GLY A 97 12.19 -7.40 -13.60
N PHE A 98 12.50 -6.43 -12.73
CA PHE A 98 13.71 -6.46 -11.93
C PHE A 98 13.51 -7.29 -10.66
N ARG A 99 14.58 -7.97 -10.23
CA ARG A 99 14.59 -8.64 -8.93
C ARG A 99 14.31 -7.63 -7.81
N ARG A 100 13.54 -8.07 -6.81
CA ARG A 100 13.23 -7.26 -5.64
C ARG A 100 14.50 -6.75 -4.96
N GLY A 101 14.53 -5.47 -4.62
CA GLY A 101 15.64 -4.79 -3.96
C GLY A 101 16.76 -4.30 -4.88
N LEU A 102 16.70 -4.56 -6.19
CA LEU A 102 17.70 -4.06 -7.14
C LEU A 102 17.70 -2.53 -7.21
N ILE A 103 16.54 -1.92 -7.38
CA ILE A 103 16.43 -0.46 -7.47
C ILE A 103 16.83 0.15 -6.13
N HIS A 104 16.40 -0.44 -5.01
CA HIS A 104 16.82 0.00 -3.68
C HIS A 104 18.35 0.04 -3.53
N CYS A 105 19.04 -1.05 -3.89
CA CYS A 105 20.50 -1.13 -3.83
C CYS A 105 21.17 -0.06 -4.70
N ARG A 106 20.68 0.15 -5.93
CA ARG A 106 21.21 1.19 -6.83
C ARG A 106 21.10 2.59 -6.22
N LEU A 107 19.98 2.90 -5.58
CA LEU A 107 19.79 4.18 -4.90
C LEU A 107 20.74 4.34 -3.70
N GLN A 108 21.00 3.27 -2.94
CA GLN A 108 21.99 3.28 -1.85
C GLN A 108 23.41 3.52 -2.37
N MET A 109 23.71 3.06 -3.59
CA MET A 109 24.97 3.33 -4.30
C MET A 109 25.00 4.73 -4.96
N GLY A 110 24.04 5.60 -4.67
CA GLY A 110 23.99 6.97 -5.19
C GLY A 110 23.53 7.10 -6.63
N TRP A 111 22.88 6.08 -7.21
CA TRP A 111 22.30 6.21 -8.54
C TRP A 111 21.09 7.15 -8.52
N THR A 112 20.90 7.90 -9.60
CA THR A 112 19.67 8.66 -9.82
C THR A 112 18.46 7.73 -9.96
N ALA A 113 17.26 8.21 -9.66
CA ALA A 113 16.02 7.44 -9.82
C ALA A 113 15.86 6.93 -11.27
N GLU A 114 16.06 7.81 -12.25
CA GLU A 114 16.06 7.48 -13.67
C GLU A 114 17.01 6.32 -13.96
N ARG A 115 18.30 6.45 -13.63
CA ARG A 115 19.29 5.41 -13.92
C ARG A 115 18.97 4.11 -13.18
N ALA A 116 18.48 4.21 -11.94
CA ALA A 116 18.12 3.05 -11.14
C ALA A 116 16.96 2.25 -11.76
N ILE A 117 15.98 2.94 -12.36
CA ILE A 117 14.79 2.36 -13.00
C ILE A 117 15.10 1.86 -14.43
N THR A 118 15.94 2.56 -15.18
CA THR A 118 16.09 2.30 -16.63
C THR A 118 17.16 1.27 -16.96
N GLN A 119 18.28 1.24 -16.23
CA GLN A 119 19.42 0.39 -16.56
C GLN A 119 19.13 -1.09 -16.32
N LYS A 120 19.35 -1.96 -17.32
CA LYS A 120 19.24 -3.42 -17.13
C LYS A 120 20.36 -3.96 -16.23
N PRO A 121 20.08 -4.92 -15.32
CA PRO A 121 21.12 -5.60 -14.56
C PRO A 121 22.04 -6.40 -15.49
N ARG A 122 23.31 -6.57 -15.11
CA ARG A 122 24.31 -7.30 -15.93
C ARG A 122 24.10 -8.82 -15.96
N TYR A 123 23.33 -9.38 -15.04
CA TYR A 123 23.04 -10.82 -15.01
C TYR A 123 21.67 -11.12 -15.62
N GLY A 124 21.64 -11.95 -16.67
CA GLY A 124 20.41 -12.38 -17.35
C GLY A 124 20.41 -12.35 -18.89
N GLN A 125 21.54 -12.08 -19.57
CA GLN A 125 21.71 -12.49 -20.96
C GLN A 125 22.10 -13.98 -20.97
N THR A 126 21.10 -14.86 -20.84
CA THR A 126 21.21 -16.17 -21.47
C THR A 126 20.51 -15.99 -22.80
N ASP A 127 21.32 -15.97 -23.86
CA ASP A 127 20.85 -16.24 -25.23
C ASP A 127 20.14 -17.60 -25.29
#